data_AF-A0A371EFF7-F1
#
_entry.id   AF-A0A371EFF7-F1
#
_cell.length_a   1.000
_cell.length_b   1.000
_cell.length_c   1.000
_cell.angle_alpha   90.00
_cell.angle_beta   90.00
_cell.angle_gamma   90.00
#
_symmetry.space_group_name_H-M   'P 1'
#
loop_
_entity.id
_entity.type
_entity.pdbx_description
1 polymer ?
#
loop_
_entity_poly.entity_id
_entity_poly.type
_entity_poly.pdbx_seq_one_letter_code
_entity_poly.pdbx_strand_id
1 'polypeptide(L)'
;MKAFPFSLDGAAKDWLYLQSVLFNTWGDMKRMFLEKFFPTSRTATIRKEICGIRQHSGETLHEYWERFNKLCDTCPYLRSTSLTMMDRSMIDVASGGALMYKTPAAARHLISNMTRNTQ
;
A
#
# COMPACT_ATOMS: atom_id res chain seq x y z
N MET A 1 -3.31 -21.54 17.35
CA MET A 1 -4.32 -21.17 16.34
C MET A 1 -5.56 -20.46 16.91
N LYS A 2 -5.65 -20.18 18.22
CA LYS A 2 -6.90 -19.68 18.82
C LYS A 2 -7.22 -18.21 18.53
N ALA A 3 -6.23 -17.33 18.34
CA ALA A 3 -6.48 -15.88 18.24
C ALA A 3 -6.85 -15.36 16.83
N PHE A 4 -6.44 -16.04 15.76
CA PHE A 4 -6.60 -15.52 14.39
C PHE A 4 -8.07 -15.35 13.95
N PRO A 5 -8.98 -16.32 14.20
CA PRO A 5 -10.40 -16.13 13.87
C PRO A 5 -11.05 -14.94 14.59
N PHE A 6 -10.55 -14.58 15.78
CA PHE A 6 -11.04 -13.41 16.53
C PHE A 6 -10.52 -12.07 15.99
N SER A 7 -9.47 -12.10 15.16
CA SER A 7 -8.96 -10.90 14.48
C SER A 7 -9.66 -10.61 13.15
N LEU A 8 -10.48 -11.54 12.67
CA LEU A 8 -11.21 -11.40 11.41
C LEU A 8 -12.64 -10.90 11.67
N ASP A 9 -13.17 -10.17 10.70
CA ASP A 9 -14.54 -9.70 10.71
C ASP A 9 -15.21 -9.86 9.33
N GLY A 10 -16.54 -9.85 9.31
CA GLY A 10 -17.37 -9.99 8.11
C GLY A 10 -16.97 -11.14 7.19
N ALA A 11 -16.85 -10.84 5.89
CA ALA A 11 -16.60 -11.84 4.85
C ALA A 11 -15.32 -12.68 5.05
N ALA A 12 -14.29 -12.13 5.71
CA ALA A 12 -13.06 -12.86 6.00
C ALA A 12 -13.26 -13.92 7.08
N LYS A 13 -14.07 -13.60 8.09
CA LYS A 13 -14.45 -14.50 9.18
C LYS A 13 -15.37 -15.61 8.67
N ASP A 14 -16.40 -15.25 7.91
CA ASP A 14 -17.36 -16.21 7.34
C ASP A 14 -16.67 -17.22 6.41
N TRP A 15 -15.77 -16.74 5.55
CA TRP A 15 -14.96 -17.60 4.69
C TRP A 15 -14.09 -18.58 5.50
N LEU A 16 -13.46 -18.10 6.58
CA LEU A 16 -12.59 -18.94 7.40
C LEU A 16 -13.38 -20.07 8.08
N TYR A 17 -14.59 -19.77 8.58
CA TYR A 17 -15.46 -20.80 9.19
C TYR A 17 -15.95 -21.82 8.16
N LEU A 18 -16.33 -21.37 6.95
CA LEU A 18 -16.76 -22.26 5.87
C LEU A 18 -15.65 -23.19 5.36
N GLN A 19 -14.40 -22.71 5.35
CA GLN A 19 -13.25 -23.47 4.88
C GLN A 19 -12.49 -24.19 6.01
N SER A 20 -12.94 -24.07 7.26
CA SER A 20 -12.24 -24.58 8.45
C SER A 20 -11.89 -26.07 8.37
N VAL A 21 -12.73 -26.87 7.69
CA VAL A 21 -12.56 -28.32 7.49
C VAL A 21 -11.44 -28.65 6.48
N LEU A 22 -11.03 -27.70 5.64
CA LEU A 22 -10.05 -27.91 4.57
C LEU A 22 -8.60 -27.65 5.01
N PHE A 23 -8.38 -27.11 6.20
CA PHE A 23 -7.05 -26.70 6.65
C PHE A 23 -6.42 -27.71 7.60
N ASN A 24 -5.49 -28.51 7.07
CA ASN A 24 -4.75 -29.50 7.87
C ASN A 24 -3.61 -28.86 8.68
N THR A 25 -3.12 -27.69 8.25
CA THR A 25 -2.05 -26.95 8.92
C THR A 25 -2.31 -25.44 8.91
N TRP A 26 -1.71 -24.72 9.87
CA TRP A 26 -1.71 -23.26 9.88
C TRP A 26 -1.08 -22.66 8.61
N GLY A 27 -0.06 -23.33 8.06
CA GLY A 27 0.63 -22.90 6.85
C GLY A 27 -0.30 -22.89 5.63
N ASP A 28 -1.13 -23.93 5.48
CA ASP A 28 -2.09 -24.04 4.40
C ASP A 28 -3.22 -23.00 4.54
N MET A 29 -3.74 -22.84 5.75
CA MET A 29 -4.75 -21.84 6.06
C MET A 29 -4.26 -20.42 5.74
N LYS A 30 -3.03 -20.07 6.18
CA LYS A 30 -2.41 -18.78 5.89
C LYS A 30 -2.25 -18.57 4.39
N ARG A 31 -1.78 -19.58 3.65
CA ARG A 31 -1.59 -19.50 2.19
C ARG A 31 -2.90 -19.24 1.47
N MET A 32 -3.93 -20.05 1.74
CA MET A 32 -5.23 -19.92 1.09
C MET A 32 -5.94 -18.60 1.47
N PHE A 33 -5.80 -18.15 2.72
CA PHE A 33 -6.31 -16.85 3.14
C PHE A 33 -5.66 -15.70 2.37
N LEU A 34 -4.33 -15.73 2.24
CA LEU A 34 -3.58 -14.74 1.47
C LEU A 34 -3.93 -14.80 -0.01
N GLU A 35 -4.06 -15.98 -0.62
CA GLU A 35 -4.48 -16.11 -2.02
C GLU A 35 -5.90 -15.59 -2.27
N LYS A 36 -6.84 -15.85 -1.35
CA LYS A 36 -8.23 -15.42 -1.48
C LYS A 36 -8.40 -13.90 -1.34
N PHE A 37 -7.81 -13.31 -0.31
CA PHE A 37 -8.04 -11.91 0.06
C PHE A 37 -6.94 -10.96 -0.44
N PHE A 38 -5.74 -11.48 -0.69
CA PHE A 38 -4.57 -10.73 -1.15
C PHE A 38 -3.87 -11.41 -2.34
N PRO A 39 -4.60 -11.68 -3.44
CA PRO A 39 -4.05 -12.42 -4.57
C PRO A 39 -2.77 -11.77 -5.10
N THR A 40 -1.76 -12.60 -5.40
CA THR A 40 -0.44 -12.16 -5.87
C THR A 40 -0.54 -11.36 -7.17
N SER A 41 -1.48 -11.70 -8.05
CA SER A 41 -1.75 -10.96 -9.29
C SER A 41 -2.17 -9.52 -9.02
N ARG A 42 -3.16 -9.32 -8.14
CA ARG A 42 -3.62 -7.98 -7.72
C ARG A 42 -2.50 -7.20 -7.05
N THR A 43 -1.74 -7.90 -6.21
CA THR A 43 -0.55 -7.36 -5.54
C THR A 43 0.51 -6.85 -6.51
N ALA A 44 0.81 -7.63 -7.54
CA ALA A 44 1.77 -7.28 -8.57
C ALA A 44 1.29 -6.08 -9.42
N THR A 45 0.00 -6.06 -9.77
CA THR A 45 -0.60 -4.94 -10.51
C THR A 45 -0.53 -3.64 -9.71
N ILE A 46 -0.98 -3.62 -8.45
CA ILE A 46 -0.91 -2.43 -7.60
C ILE A 46 0.53 -1.97 -7.45
N ARG A 47 1.49 -2.89 -7.25
CA ARG A 47 2.91 -2.55 -7.18
C ARG A 47 3.40 -1.89 -8.47
N LYS A 48 3.03 -2.43 -9.63
CA LYS A 48 3.40 -1.87 -10.94
C LYS A 48 2.81 -0.48 -11.13
N GLU A 49 1.55 -0.28 -10.76
CA GLU A 49 0.88 1.03 -10.83
C GLU A 49 1.54 2.05 -9.90
N ILE A 50 1.84 1.66 -8.66
CA ILE A 50 2.58 2.49 -7.72
C ILE A 50 3.96 2.85 -8.28
N CYS A 51 4.73 1.89 -8.80
CA CYS A 51 6.05 2.19 -9.36
C CYS A 51 6.00 3.05 -10.63
N GLY A 52 4.89 2.96 -11.38
CA GLY A 52 4.69 3.69 -12.62
C GLY A 52 3.92 5.00 -12.47
N ILE A 53 3.39 5.31 -11.28
CA ILE A 53 2.56 6.51 -11.10
C ILE A 53 3.43 7.75 -11.30
N ARG A 54 2.91 8.67 -12.11
CA ARG A 54 3.52 9.97 -12.42
C ARG A 54 2.43 11.01 -12.41
N GLN A 55 2.81 12.25 -12.09
CA GLN A 55 1.91 13.39 -12.24
C GLN A 55 1.58 13.56 -13.72
N HIS A 56 0.28 13.59 -14.04
CA HIS A 56 -0.17 13.82 -15.41
C HIS A 56 -0.06 15.31 -15.80
N SER A 57 -0.01 15.59 -17.10
CA SER A 57 -0.04 16.97 -17.60
C SER A 57 -1.38 17.63 -17.24
N GLY A 58 -1.33 18.71 -16.46
CA GLY A 58 -2.53 19.40 -15.97
C GLY A 58 -3.12 18.86 -14.67
N GLU A 59 -2.57 17.77 -14.11
CA GLU A 59 -2.92 17.27 -12.78
C GLU A 59 -2.21 18.11 -11.72
N THR A 60 -2.94 18.57 -10.70
CA THR A 60 -2.34 19.27 -9.56
C THR A 60 -1.54 18.29 -8.69
N LEU A 61 -0.58 18.81 -7.93
CA LEU A 61 0.18 17.97 -6.99
C LEU A 61 -0.73 17.31 -5.95
N HIS A 62 -1.82 17.99 -5.56
CA HIS A 62 -2.81 17.47 -4.63
C HIS A 62 -3.57 16.26 -5.20
N GLU A 63 -4.11 16.37 -6.41
CA GLU A 63 -4.81 15.27 -7.09
C GLU A 63 -3.90 14.07 -7.30
N TYR A 64 -2.66 14.31 -7.74
CA TYR A 64 -1.65 13.28 -7.86
C TYR A 64 -1.41 12.55 -6.52
N TRP A 65 -1.25 13.31 -5.44
CA TRP A 65 -1.01 12.76 -4.10
C TRP A 65 -2.20 11.94 -3.59
N GLU A 66 -3.42 12.39 -3.87
CA GLU A 66 -4.64 11.66 -3.52
C GLU A 66 -4.72 10.32 -4.26
N ARG A 67 -4.43 10.29 -5.57
CA ARG A 67 -4.37 9.02 -6.33
C ARG A 67 -3.31 8.08 -5.78
N PHE A 68 -2.14 8.60 -5.45
CA PHE A 68 -1.07 7.81 -4.86
C PHE A 68 -1.50 7.19 -3.52
N ASN A 69 -2.12 7.97 -2.64
CA ASN A 69 -2.61 7.46 -1.34
C ASN A 69 -3.71 6.41 -1.52
N LYS A 70 -4.64 6.62 -2.45
CA LYS A 70 -5.69 5.65 -2.78
C LYS A 70 -5.13 4.31 -3.27
N LEU A 71 -4.06 4.32 -4.07
CA LEU A 71 -3.35 3.09 -4.47
C LEU A 71 -2.68 2.41 -3.27
N CYS A 72 -2.09 3.19 -2.35
CA CYS A 72 -1.48 2.66 -1.13
C CYS A 72 -2.51 2.04 -0.17
N ASP A 73 -3.70 2.62 -0.06
CA ASP A 73 -4.78 2.08 0.79
C ASP A 73 -5.34 0.77 0.24
N THR A 74 -5.27 0.58 -1.09
CA THR A 74 -5.73 -0.65 -1.74
C THR A 74 -4.86 -1.86 -1.37
N CYS A 75 -3.62 -1.66 -0.95
CA CYS A 75 -2.97 -2.69 -0.16
C CYS A 75 -1.99 -2.21 0.94
N PRO A 76 -2.37 -2.39 2.22
CA PRO A 76 -1.60 -1.87 3.35
C PRO A 76 -0.25 -2.56 3.53
N TYR A 77 -0.05 -3.78 3.01
CA TYR A 77 1.25 -4.47 3.04
C TYR A 77 2.28 -3.81 2.12
N LEU A 78 1.86 -3.18 1.00
CA LEU A 78 2.80 -2.44 0.16
C LEU A 78 3.07 -1.05 0.73
N ARG A 79 2.23 -0.48 1.58
CA ARG A 79 2.40 0.88 2.08
C ARG A 79 3.81 1.17 2.59
N SER A 80 4.42 0.25 3.32
CA SER A 80 5.78 0.37 3.85
C SER A 80 6.86 0.27 2.76
N THR A 81 6.66 -0.57 1.75
CA THR A 81 7.63 -0.81 0.64
C THR A 81 7.45 0.16 -0.54
N SER A 82 6.23 0.60 -0.81
CA SER A 82 5.87 1.58 -1.84
C SER A 82 6.52 2.92 -1.56
N LEU A 83 6.57 3.28 -0.29
CA LEU A 83 7.27 4.46 0.19
C LEU A 83 8.76 4.38 -0.19
N THR A 84 9.46 3.30 0.18
CA THR A 84 10.88 3.12 -0.18
C THR A 84 11.16 3.13 -1.69
N MET A 85 10.20 2.76 -2.54
CA MET A 85 10.37 2.77 -4.01
C MET A 85 10.10 4.15 -4.62
N MET A 86 9.17 4.92 -4.05
CA MET A 86 8.81 6.25 -4.54
C MET A 86 9.72 7.36 -3.97
N ASP A 87 10.41 7.07 -2.86
CA ASP A 87 11.27 8.00 -2.12
C ASP A 87 12.45 8.56 -2.92
N ARG A 88 12.90 7.95 -4.01
CA ARG A 88 14.08 8.49 -4.72
C ARG A 88 13.75 9.58 -5.74
N SER A 89 12.83 9.31 -6.66
CA SER A 89 12.65 10.18 -7.83
C SER A 89 11.84 11.44 -7.56
N MET A 90 10.80 11.38 -6.72
CA MET A 90 9.98 12.56 -6.42
C MET A 90 10.58 13.45 -5.33
N ILE A 91 11.25 12.85 -4.35
CA ILE A 91 11.89 13.60 -3.26
C ILE A 91 13.06 14.42 -3.80
N ASP A 92 13.88 13.85 -4.70
CA ASP A 92 14.97 14.60 -5.34
C ASP A 92 14.45 15.80 -6.15
N VAL A 93 13.33 15.65 -6.88
CA VAL A 93 12.73 16.75 -7.65
C VAL A 93 12.16 17.84 -6.75
N ALA A 94 11.42 17.47 -5.69
CA ALA A 94 10.80 18.43 -4.78
C ALA A 94 11.79 19.13 -3.83
N SER A 95 13.00 18.56 -3.66
CA SER A 95 14.04 19.07 -2.77
C SER A 95 15.24 19.69 -3.49
N GLY A 96 15.24 19.72 -4.82
CA GLY A 96 16.41 20.15 -5.60
C GLY A 96 17.63 19.23 -5.44
N GLY A 97 17.41 17.93 -5.16
CA GLY A 97 18.45 16.91 -5.02
C GLY A 97 19.10 16.83 -3.64
N ALA A 98 18.59 17.54 -2.63
CA ALA A 98 19.27 17.68 -1.33
C ALA A 98 18.89 16.62 -0.27
N LEU A 99 18.03 15.64 -0.60
CA LEU A 99 17.31 14.85 0.40
C LEU A 99 17.57 13.33 0.38
N MET A 100 18.78 12.91 0.02
CA MET A 100 19.19 11.50 0.02
C MET A 100 19.08 10.74 1.37
N TYR A 101 18.73 11.40 2.50
CA TYR A 101 18.82 10.82 3.85
C TYR A 101 17.56 10.94 4.73
N LYS A 102 16.40 11.36 4.21
CA LYS A 102 15.17 11.41 5.04
C LYS A 102 14.35 10.13 4.96
N THR A 103 13.78 9.74 6.10
CA THR A 103 12.90 8.58 6.20
C THR A 103 11.61 8.81 5.40
N PRO A 104 11.00 7.75 4.84
CA PRO A 104 9.76 7.86 4.06
C PRO A 104 8.60 8.56 4.78
N ALA A 105 8.58 8.50 6.11
CA ALA A 105 7.59 9.21 6.93
C ALA A 105 7.81 10.74 6.90
N ALA A 106 9.06 11.20 6.97
CA ALA A 106 9.38 12.63 6.87
C ALA A 106 9.13 13.17 5.46
N ALA A 107 9.37 12.36 4.43
CA ALA A 107 9.02 12.68 3.05
C ALA A 107 7.52 12.88 2.84
N ARG A 108 6.70 11.97 3.37
CA ARG A 108 5.24 12.09 3.37
C ARG A 108 4.76 13.38 4.03
N HIS A 109 5.34 13.71 5.17
CA HIS A 109 5.00 14.94 5.89
C HIS A 109 5.34 16.19 5.06
N LEU A 110 6.48 16.20 4.37
CA LEU A 110 6.88 17.30 3.49
C LEU A 110 5.94 17.45 2.28
N ILE A 111 5.63 16.36 1.58
CA ILE A 111 4.70 16.40 0.45
C ILE A 111 3.31 16.83 0.91
N SER A 112 2.82 16.30 2.03
CA SER A 112 1.53 16.70 2.62
C SER A 112 1.49 18.18 2.98
N ASN A 113 2.60 18.75 3.46
CA ASN A 113 2.70 20.18 3.77
C ASN A 113 2.73 21.03 2.50
N MET A 114 3.44 20.58 1.45
CA MET A 114 3.45 21.26 0.16
C MET A 114 2.07 21.26 -0.49
N THR A 115 1.37 20.12 -0.49
CA THR A 115 0.01 20.02 -1.04
C THR A 115 -0.99 20.91 -0.30
N ARG A 116 -0.81 21.12 1.00
CA ARG A 116 -1.66 22.00 1.83
C ARG A 116 -1.40 23.49 1.62
N ASN A 117 -0.21 23.87 1.16
CA ASN A 117 0.18 25.26 0.96
C ASN A 117 -0.10 25.78 -0.46
N THR A 118 -0.47 24.91 -1.41
CA THR A 118 -0.83 25.26 -2.80
C THR A 118 -2.33 25.52 -3.02
N GLN A 119 -3.12 25.69 -1.95
CA GLN A 119 -4.53 26.10 -2.06
C GLN A 119 -4.69 27.61 -1.95
#